data_AF-A0A541BWN2-F1
#
_entry.id   AF-A0A541BWN2-F1
#
_cell.length_a   1.000
_cell.length_b   1.000
_cell.length_c   1.000
_cell.angle_alpha   90.00
_cell.angle_beta   90.00
_cell.angle_gamma   90.00
#
_symmetry.space_group_name_H-M   'P 1'
#
loop_
_entity.id
_entity.type
_entity.pdbx_description
1 polymer ?
#
loop_
_entity_poly.entity_id
_entity_poly.type
_entity_poly.pdbx_seq_one_letter_code
_entity_poly.pdbx_strand_id
1 'polypeptide(L)'
;MAVAEAERDAARAAVAEARAARDLAVLVAPIDGTVLAIHARAGERVGEQGVLELADLGALDVVAEVYETDLPRVREGAAAEVIVPGDPRTYGATVVSRGWLVGRQEVVGTDPVARVDARVVEVRLRLDETGAEALRRRTRMQVQVRIRP
;
A
#
# COMPACT_ATOMS: atom_id res chain seq x y z
N MET A 1 -50.19 -15.74 18.13
CA MET A 1 -49.48 -15.97 16.86
C MET A 1 -48.35 -14.97 16.68
N ALA A 2 -48.60 -13.65 16.67
CA ALA A 2 -47.56 -12.62 16.50
C ALA A 2 -46.38 -12.70 17.51
N VAL A 3 -46.65 -13.00 18.78
CA VAL A 3 -45.58 -13.15 19.80
C VAL A 3 -44.67 -14.34 19.50
N ALA A 4 -45.24 -15.49 19.14
CA ALA A 4 -44.46 -16.69 18.80
C ALA A 4 -43.65 -16.52 17.50
N GLU A 5 -44.17 -15.75 16.54
CA GLU A 5 -43.42 -15.39 15.32
C GLU A 5 -42.26 -14.44 15.64
N ALA A 6 -42.48 -13.42 16.47
CA ALA A 6 -41.44 -12.51 16.92
C ALA A 6 -40.35 -13.24 17.73
N GLU A 7 -40.72 -14.15 18.63
CA GLU A 7 -39.77 -14.97 19.39
C GLU A 7 -38.94 -15.88 18.49
N ARG A 8 -39.56 -16.53 17.50
CA ARG A 8 -38.86 -17.32 16.48
C ARG A 8 -37.85 -16.46 15.71
N ASP A 9 -38.27 -15.26 15.29
CA ASP A 9 -37.42 -14.38 14.49
C ASP A 9 -36.25 -13.83 15.31
N ALA A 10 -36.48 -13.48 16.58
CA ALA A 10 -35.43 -13.11 17.52
C ALA A 10 -34.43 -14.26 17.75
N ALA A 11 -34.91 -15.49 17.95
CA ALA A 11 -34.05 -16.65 18.10
C ALA A 11 -33.21 -16.94 16.85
N ARG A 12 -33.79 -16.76 15.65
CA ARG A 12 -33.07 -16.89 14.38
C ARG A 12 -31.99 -15.81 14.22
N ALA A 13 -32.30 -14.57 14.58
CA ALA A 13 -31.35 -13.48 14.57
C ALA A 13 -30.17 -13.76 15.51
N ALA A 14 -30.43 -14.22 16.73
CA ALA A 14 -29.39 -14.58 17.70
C ALA A 14 -28.47 -15.71 17.20
N VAL A 15 -29.03 -16.73 16.53
CA VAL A 15 -28.23 -17.80 15.92
C VAL A 15 -27.35 -17.27 14.78
N ALA A 16 -27.89 -16.37 13.94
CA ALA A 16 -27.13 -15.76 12.86
C ALA A 16 -25.97 -14.91 13.39
N GLU A 17 -26.21 -14.11 14.43
CA GLU A 17 -25.19 -13.30 15.12
C GLU A 17 -24.11 -14.19 15.73
N ALA A 18 -24.47 -15.24 16.45
CA ALA A 18 -23.51 -16.16 17.05
C ALA A 18 -22.63 -16.86 16.00
N ARG A 19 -23.19 -17.19 14.83
CA ARG A 19 -22.41 -17.75 13.71
C ARG A 19 -21.44 -16.74 13.13
N ALA A 20 -21.88 -15.50 12.89
CA ALA A 20 -21.00 -14.45 12.43
C ALA A 20 -19.86 -14.18 13.42
N ALA A 21 -20.15 -14.09 14.72
CA ALA A 21 -19.14 -13.90 15.76
C ALA A 21 -18.11 -15.03 15.79
N ARG A 22 -18.55 -16.28 15.62
CA ARG A 22 -17.67 -17.45 15.51
C ARG A 22 -16.76 -17.34 14.28
N ASP A 23 -17.30 -16.96 13.14
CA ASP A 23 -16.52 -16.88 11.90
C ASP A 23 -15.51 -15.72 11.95
N LEU A 24 -15.83 -14.60 12.63
CA LEU A 24 -14.88 -13.52 12.93
C LEU A 24 -13.82 -13.90 13.98
N ALA A 25 -14.01 -14.99 14.75
CA ALA A 25 -13.05 -15.42 15.76
C ALA A 25 -11.78 -16.07 15.16
N VAL A 26 -11.82 -16.45 13.88
CA VAL A 26 -10.68 -17.04 13.16
C VAL A 26 -10.17 -16.05 12.13
N LEU A 27 -8.93 -15.58 12.33
CA LEU A 27 -8.25 -14.77 11.35
C LEU A 27 -7.74 -15.65 10.20
N VAL A 28 -8.11 -15.29 8.98
CA VAL A 28 -7.63 -15.92 7.75
C VAL A 28 -6.91 -14.89 6.87
N ALA A 29 -5.94 -15.33 6.08
CA ALA A 29 -5.28 -14.46 5.10
C ALA A 29 -6.25 -14.22 3.92
N PRO A 30 -6.59 -12.96 3.59
CA PRO A 30 -7.48 -12.66 2.47
C PRO A 30 -6.79 -12.71 1.10
N ILE A 31 -5.45 -12.73 1.09
CA ILE A 31 -4.61 -12.77 -0.09
C ILE A 31 -3.42 -13.71 0.17
N ASP A 32 -2.86 -14.25 -0.91
CA ASP A 32 -1.51 -14.82 -0.86
C ASP A 32 -0.49 -13.69 -0.65
N GLY A 33 0.47 -13.90 0.24
CA GLY A 33 1.42 -12.84 0.56
C GLY A 33 2.44 -13.20 1.63
N THR A 34 3.22 -12.21 2.02
CA THR A 34 4.25 -12.30 3.06
C THR A 34 3.84 -11.47 4.27
N VAL A 35 3.91 -12.07 5.46
CA VAL A 35 3.72 -11.33 6.73
C VAL A 35 4.91 -10.40 6.93
N LEU A 36 4.66 -9.09 6.87
CA LEU A 36 5.68 -8.05 7.00
C LEU A 36 5.96 -7.72 8.48
N ALA A 37 4.91 -7.70 9.30
CA ALA A 37 4.98 -7.38 10.71
C ALA A 37 3.87 -8.09 11.49
N ILE A 38 4.12 -8.36 12.78
CA ILE A 38 3.11 -8.84 13.73
C ILE A 38 2.96 -7.75 14.81
N HIS A 39 1.76 -7.23 14.98
CA HIS A 39 1.43 -6.13 15.88
C HIS A 39 0.80 -6.60 17.20
N ALA A 40 0.16 -7.76 17.22
CA ALA A 40 -0.42 -8.34 18.43
C ALA A 40 -0.11 -9.84 18.55
N ARG A 41 0.19 -10.28 19.77
CA ARG A 41 0.45 -11.67 20.13
C ARG A 41 -0.63 -12.21 21.08
N ALA A 42 -0.58 -13.52 21.32
CA ALA A 42 -1.52 -14.18 22.22
C ALA A 42 -1.52 -13.52 23.61
N GLY A 43 -2.71 -13.13 24.08
CA GLY A 43 -2.89 -12.42 25.35
C GLY A 43 -2.80 -10.89 25.27
N GLU A 44 -2.37 -10.33 24.13
CA GLU A 44 -2.34 -8.88 23.91
C GLU A 44 -3.67 -8.37 23.35
N ARG A 45 -4.00 -7.11 23.66
CA ARG A 45 -5.14 -6.42 23.07
C ARG A 45 -4.80 -5.97 21.66
N VAL A 46 -5.66 -6.28 20.70
CA VAL A 46 -5.55 -5.79 19.31
C VAL A 46 -5.84 -4.29 19.28
N GLY A 47 -4.92 -3.51 18.69
CA GLY A 47 -5.09 -2.07 18.47
C GLY A 47 -5.58 -1.74 17.07
N GLU A 48 -5.60 -0.44 16.73
CA GLU A 48 -6.03 0.07 15.42
C GLU A 48 -5.20 -0.46 14.24
N GLN A 49 -3.95 -0.88 14.48
CA GLN A 49 -3.08 -1.48 13.46
C GLN A 49 -3.45 -2.93 13.12
N GLY A 50 -4.43 -3.51 13.82
CA GLY A 50 -4.80 -4.92 13.67
C GLY A 50 -3.76 -5.86 14.29
N VAL A 51 -3.79 -7.12 13.84
CA VAL A 51 -2.95 -8.20 14.40
C VAL A 51 -1.61 -8.31 13.69
N LEU A 52 -1.58 -8.11 12.37
CA LEU A 52 -0.40 -8.26 11.52
C LEU A 52 -0.54 -7.44 10.24
N GLU A 53 0.58 -7.24 9.56
CA GLU A 53 0.65 -6.63 8.24
C GLU A 53 1.01 -7.72 7.21
N LEU A 54 0.21 -7.83 6.15
CA LEU A 54 0.35 -8.80 5.06
C LEU A 54 0.44 -8.06 3.73
N ALA A 55 1.40 -8.42 2.87
CA ALA A 55 1.53 -7.82 1.54
C ALA A 55 1.88 -8.88 0.49
N ASP A 56 1.32 -8.72 -0.72
CA ASP A 56 1.79 -9.39 -1.92
C ASP A 56 3.05 -8.68 -2.44
N LEU A 57 4.19 -9.37 -2.37
CA LEU A 57 5.49 -8.86 -2.83
C LEU A 57 5.80 -9.25 -4.29
N GLY A 58 4.91 -10.00 -4.96
CA GLY A 58 5.04 -10.33 -6.38
C GLY A 58 4.73 -9.14 -7.30
N ALA A 59 3.98 -8.15 -6.81
CA ALA A 59 3.61 -6.94 -7.53
C ALA A 59 4.19 -5.68 -6.86
N LEU A 60 5.51 -5.60 -6.74
CA LEU A 60 6.18 -4.44 -6.14
C LEU A 60 6.21 -3.25 -7.11
N ASP A 61 5.52 -2.19 -6.73
CA ASP A 61 5.54 -0.90 -7.44
C ASP A 61 6.28 0.16 -6.62
N VAL A 62 6.89 1.11 -7.32
CA VAL A 62 7.43 2.34 -6.75
C VAL A 62 6.41 3.45 -6.97
N VAL A 63 6.11 4.21 -5.91
CA VAL A 63 5.28 5.40 -6.00
C VAL A 63 6.21 6.61 -5.96
N ALA A 64 6.18 7.41 -7.03
CA ALA A 64 6.93 8.66 -7.11
C ALA A 64 5.96 9.85 -7.04
N GLU A 65 6.28 10.82 -6.21
CA GLU A 65 5.58 12.12 -6.21
C GLU A 65 6.22 13.01 -7.28
N VAL A 66 5.46 13.31 -8.34
CA VAL A 66 5.92 14.18 -9.44
C VAL A 66 5.23 15.53 -9.33
N TYR A 67 5.98 16.62 -9.48
CA TYR A 67 5.38 17.96 -9.46
C TYR A 67 4.29 18.13 -10.54
N GLU A 68 3.23 18.85 -10.19
CA GLU A 68 2.11 19.17 -11.10
C GLU A 68 2.61 19.79 -12.42
N THR A 69 3.64 20.63 -12.36
CA THR A 69 4.27 21.29 -13.52
C THR A 69 5.04 20.34 -14.43
N ASP A 70 5.51 19.20 -13.91
CA ASP A 70 6.30 18.21 -14.66
C ASP A 70 5.43 17.08 -15.19
N LEU A 71 4.24 16.90 -14.63
CA LEU A 71 3.29 15.86 -15.03
C LEU A 71 2.98 15.83 -16.55
N PRO A 72 2.86 16.95 -17.30
CA PRO A 72 2.65 16.91 -18.75
C PRO A 72 3.78 16.22 -19.54
N ARG A 73 4.97 16.11 -18.95
CA ARG A 73 6.13 15.42 -19.54
C ARG A 73 6.13 13.92 -19.25
N VAL A 74 5.32 13.46 -18.29
CA VAL A 74 5.26 12.05 -17.90
C VAL A 74 4.22 11.32 -18.74
N ARG A 75 4.64 10.23 -19.38
CA ARG A 75 3.77 9.36 -20.18
C ARG A 75 3.73 7.96 -19.58
N GLU A 76 2.59 7.29 -19.71
CA GLU A 76 2.52 5.85 -19.43
C GLU A 76 3.43 5.10 -20.43
N GLY A 77 4.15 4.09 -19.94
CA GLY A 77 5.19 3.39 -20.69
C GLY A 77 6.54 4.09 -20.71
N ALA A 78 6.68 5.29 -20.13
CA ALA A 78 7.98 5.97 -20.06
C ALA A 78 8.98 5.17 -19.20
N ALA A 79 10.22 5.09 -19.68
CA ALA A 79 11.32 4.49 -18.95
C ALA A 79 11.73 5.38 -17.77
N ALA A 80 12.03 4.75 -16.64
CA ALA A 80 12.50 5.40 -15.44
C ALA A 80 13.62 4.59 -14.78
N GLU A 81 14.35 5.25 -13.90
CA GLU A 81 15.39 4.64 -13.08
C GLU A 81 15.09 4.93 -11.62
N VAL A 82 15.22 3.89 -10.80
CA VAL A 82 15.05 3.94 -9.35
C VAL A 82 16.42 3.85 -8.71
N ILE A 83 16.75 4.86 -7.92
CA ILE A 83 18.01 5.01 -7.21
C ILE A 83 17.72 4.85 -5.72
N VAL A 84 18.40 3.91 -5.10
CA VAL A 84 18.25 3.60 -3.68
C VAL A 84 19.39 4.26 -2.90
N PRO A 85 19.09 5.08 -1.88
CA PRO A 85 20.14 5.65 -1.03
C PRO A 85 21.02 4.55 -0.43
N GLY A 86 22.32 4.63 -0.68
CA GLY A 86 23.32 3.67 -0.18
C GLY A 86 23.46 2.36 -0.99
N ASP A 87 22.72 2.18 -2.09
CA ASP A 87 22.97 1.09 -3.04
C ASP A 87 23.68 1.67 -4.29
N PRO A 88 24.82 1.12 -4.73
CA PRO A 88 25.49 1.59 -5.93
C PRO A 88 24.74 1.23 -7.23
N ARG A 89 23.74 0.34 -7.15
CA ARG A 89 22.95 -0.08 -8.31
C ARG A 89 21.77 0.85 -8.54
N THR A 90 21.41 0.96 -9.82
CA THR A 90 20.16 1.58 -10.24
C THR A 90 19.27 0.50 -10.84
N TYR A 91 17.97 0.62 -10.62
CA TYR A 91 16.99 -0.37 -11.07
C TYR A 91 16.12 0.24 -12.16
N GLY A 92 15.90 -0.50 -13.24
CA GLY A 92 15.01 -0.07 -14.29
C GLY A 92 13.57 -0.09 -13.79
N ALA A 93 12.79 0.89 -14.24
CA ALA A 93 11.36 0.92 -13.99
C ALA A 93 10.60 1.49 -15.20
N THR A 94 9.31 1.21 -15.26
CA THR A 94 8.41 1.75 -16.30
C THR A 94 7.20 2.39 -15.66
N VAL A 95 6.82 3.59 -16.10
CA VAL A 95 5.60 4.26 -15.64
C VAL A 95 4.38 3.45 -16.06
N VAL A 96 3.60 2.99 -15.09
CA VAL A 96 2.39 2.19 -15.34
C VAL A 96 1.11 2.98 -15.20
N SER A 97 1.10 4.00 -14.34
CA SER A 97 -0.07 4.87 -14.19
C SER A 97 0.29 6.22 -13.61
N ARG A 98 -0.56 7.19 -13.93
CA ARG A 98 -0.53 8.54 -13.37
C ARG A 98 -1.73 8.72 -12.46
N GLY A 99 -1.51 9.35 -11.32
CA GLY A 99 -2.54 9.70 -10.36
C GLY A 99 -3.52 10.73 -10.94
N TRP A 100 -4.75 10.67 -10.45
CA TRP A 100 -5.83 11.56 -10.86
C TRP A 100 -5.92 12.84 -10.01
N LEU A 101 -5.31 12.81 -8.82
CA LEU A 101 -5.43 13.84 -7.81
C LEU A 101 -4.10 14.56 -7.64
N VAL A 102 -4.18 15.89 -7.49
CA VAL A 102 -3.07 16.73 -7.08
C VAL A 102 -3.08 16.85 -5.56
N GLY A 103 -2.08 16.27 -4.91
CA GLY A 103 -1.88 16.30 -3.47
C GLY A 103 -0.86 17.36 -3.05
N ARG A 104 -0.69 17.48 -1.73
CA ARG A 104 0.48 18.15 -1.15
C ARG A 104 1.60 17.13 -1.03
N GLN A 105 2.83 17.53 -1.31
CA GLN A 105 3.99 16.65 -1.17
C GLN A 105 4.09 16.14 0.27
N GLU A 106 4.06 14.82 0.46
CA GLU A 106 4.23 14.21 1.78
C GLU A 106 5.70 13.85 2.02
N VAL A 107 6.46 13.56 0.95
CA VAL A 107 7.88 13.24 1.05
C VAL A 107 8.68 14.53 1.07
N VAL A 108 8.99 15.04 2.27
CA VAL A 108 9.97 16.13 2.43
C VAL A 108 11.34 15.58 2.05
N GLY A 109 11.81 15.94 0.85
CA GLY A 109 13.13 15.55 0.37
C GLY A 109 14.26 16.09 1.26
N THR A 110 15.46 15.54 1.09
CA THR A 110 16.69 15.99 1.77
C THR A 110 17.21 17.36 1.31
N ASP A 111 16.47 18.06 0.44
CA ASP A 111 16.79 19.39 -0.05
C ASP A 111 16.12 20.48 0.82
N PRO A 112 16.89 21.32 1.54
CA PRO A 112 16.34 22.37 2.39
C PRO A 112 15.63 23.51 1.63
N VAL A 113 15.70 23.53 0.28
CA VAL A 113 14.97 24.49 -0.58
C VAL A 113 13.64 23.91 -1.08
N ALA A 114 13.29 22.68 -0.69
CA ALA A 114 12.01 22.06 -1.04
C ALA A 114 10.85 22.98 -0.62
N ARG A 115 10.06 23.40 -1.61
CA ARG A 115 8.95 24.33 -1.40
C ARG A 115 7.91 23.66 -0.51
N VAL A 116 7.66 24.26 0.65
CA VAL A 116 6.70 23.80 1.66
C VAL A 116 5.27 23.65 1.10
N ASP A 117 4.96 24.31 -0.03
CA ASP A 117 3.68 24.24 -0.75
C ASP A 117 3.75 23.47 -2.09
N ALA A 118 4.64 22.50 -2.21
CA ALA A 118 4.73 21.67 -3.42
C ALA A 118 3.43 20.89 -3.68
N ARG A 119 2.87 21.08 -4.88
CA ARG A 119 1.74 20.32 -5.42
C ARG A 119 2.27 19.17 -6.28
N VAL A 120 1.89 17.94 -5.94
CA VAL A 120 2.42 16.72 -6.57
C VAL A 120 1.29 15.81 -7.03
N VAL A 121 1.61 14.95 -7.97
CA VAL A 121 0.77 13.86 -8.44
C VAL A 121 1.54 12.57 -8.29
N GLU A 122 0.92 11.56 -7.68
CA GLU A 122 1.50 10.24 -7.56
C GLU A 122 1.62 9.58 -8.94
N VAL A 123 2.78 9.05 -9.25
CA VAL A 123 3.04 8.27 -10.45
C VAL A 123 3.52 6.90 -10.01
N ARG A 124 2.87 5.84 -10.48
CA ARG A 124 3.28 4.47 -10.19
C ARG A 124 4.22 3.98 -11.25
N LEU A 125 5.30 3.35 -10.81
CA LEU A 125 6.30 2.73 -11.65
C LEU A 125 6.45 1.26 -11.29
N ARG A 126 6.46 0.41 -12.31
CA ARG A 126 6.79 -1.01 -12.16
C ARG A 126 8.29 -1.20 -12.24
N LEU A 127 8.87 -1.83 -11.23
CA LEU A 127 10.27 -2.25 -11.26
C LEU A 127 10.48 -3.37 -12.28
N ASP A 128 11.68 -3.44 -12.82
CA ASP A 128 12.17 -4.65 -13.50
C ASP A 128 12.33 -5.82 -12.52
N GLU A 129 12.50 -7.03 -13.04
CA GLU A 129 12.59 -8.25 -12.23
C GLU A 129 13.77 -8.19 -11.22
N THR A 130 14.91 -7.67 -11.68
CA THR A 130 16.11 -7.49 -10.83
C THR A 130 15.85 -6.55 -9.66
N GLY A 131 15.17 -5.43 -9.92
CA GLY A 131 14.80 -4.44 -8.92
C GLY A 131 13.72 -4.95 -7.97
N ALA A 132 12.71 -5.64 -8.49
CA ALA A 132 11.68 -6.26 -7.67
C ALA A 132 12.30 -7.26 -6.68
N GLU A 133 13.21 -8.13 -7.13
CA GLU A 133 13.87 -9.10 -6.27
C GLU A 133 14.79 -8.43 -5.24
N ALA A 134 15.58 -7.43 -5.65
CA ALA A 134 16.52 -6.74 -4.78
C ALA A 134 15.80 -5.89 -3.70
N LEU A 135 14.63 -5.34 -4.02
CA LEU A 135 13.91 -4.39 -3.17
C LEU A 135 12.73 -5.01 -2.41
N ARG A 136 12.38 -6.28 -2.63
CA ARG A 136 11.26 -6.97 -1.93
C ARG A 136 11.31 -6.93 -0.40
N ARG A 137 12.50 -6.78 0.21
CA ARG A 137 12.69 -6.67 1.67
C ARG A 137 12.88 -5.22 2.14
N ARG A 138 12.69 -4.24 1.26
CA ARG A 138 12.90 -2.80 1.51
C ARG A 138 11.60 -2.01 1.29
N THR A 139 10.44 -2.63 1.53
CA THR A 139 9.13 -2.00 1.44
C THR A 139 9.07 -0.77 2.35
N ARG A 140 8.40 0.30 1.89
CA ARG A 140 8.36 1.66 2.50
C ARG A 140 9.68 2.43 2.54
N MET A 141 10.76 1.94 1.93
CA MET A 141 11.99 2.71 1.83
C MET A 141 11.85 3.85 0.81
N GLN A 142 12.37 5.02 1.15
CA GLN A 142 12.42 6.16 0.22
C GLN A 142 13.46 5.92 -0.87
N VAL A 143 13.11 6.29 -2.09
CA VAL A 143 13.95 6.17 -3.28
C VAL A 143 13.92 7.47 -4.08
N GLN A 144 14.96 7.69 -4.87
CA GLN A 144 14.96 8.74 -5.87
C GLN A 144 14.58 8.13 -7.22
N VAL A 145 13.71 8.81 -7.96
CA VAL A 145 13.24 8.34 -9.26
C VAL A 145 13.60 9.35 -10.33
N ARG A 146 14.17 8.87 -11.43
CA ARG A 146 14.44 9.66 -12.62
C ARG A 146 13.61 9.13 -13.78
N ILE A 147 12.57 9.88 -14.16
CA ILE A 147 11.70 9.54 -15.29
C ILE A 147 12.25 10.20 -16.56
N ARG A 148 12.37 9.43 -17.65
CA ARG A 148 12.73 9.97 -18.97
C ARG A 148 11.47 10.53 -19.66
N PRO A 149 11.55 11.70 -20.31
CA PRO A 149 10.40 12.33 -20.98
C PRO A 149 9.96 11.62 -22.28
#